data_AF-A0A3C0RBD9-F1
#
_entry.id   AF-A0A3C0RBD9-F1
#
_cell.length_a   1.000
_cell.length_b   1.000
_cell.length_c   1.000
_cell.angle_alpha   90.00
_cell.angle_beta   90.00
_cell.angle_gamma   90.00
#
_symmetry.space_group_name_H-M   'P 1'
#
loop_
_entity.id
_entity.type
_entity.pdbx_description
1 polymer ?
#
loop_
_entity_poly.entity_id
_entity_poly.type
_entity_poly.pdbx_seq_one_letter_code
_entity_poly.pdbx_strand_id
1 'polypeptide(L)'
;MVLFQQTKGLFSLPQNQTHMRSLFVAVLLVFGLALQAQTPVSEANYALAARFSPKKLEKMVFSTAVDPHWLKKSDRFWYMYQTTEGKKWFIVDAAKGEKKVLFDNAALAAKLTRITDDPMDAQHLNIDSMRFVRDENWIQFEVKSTKEIEKKDSTAKKGTPPVKEKKVFYFEYNINTGELVELNDFKKPKRKPSWANISPDGNIILFGRNNNLYWMDKANYEKAVKNEDDSTIVDYQLTKDGIENFGYYNDGNLSGSGDSNVDKE
;
A
#
# COMPACT_ATOMS: atom_id res chain seq x y z
N MET A 1 37.10 8.21 106.45
CA MET A 1 37.36 9.57 105.94
C MET A 1 38.68 9.46 105.19
N VAL A 2 38.72 9.49 103.87
CA VAL A 2 38.50 10.69 103.04
C VAL A 2 38.00 10.27 101.64
N LEU A 3 36.96 10.98 101.17
CA LEU A 3 36.49 11.18 99.79
C LEU A 3 37.67 11.60 98.86
N PHE A 4 37.74 11.49 97.53
CA PHE A 4 36.78 11.56 96.43
C PHE A 4 37.57 11.32 95.11
N GLN A 5 36.83 11.17 94.00
CA GLN A 5 37.17 11.55 92.59
C GLN A 5 37.27 10.41 91.55
N GLN A 6 36.20 10.36 90.75
CA GLN A 6 36.11 10.35 89.28
C GLN A 6 37.38 10.17 88.41
N THR A 7 37.27 9.27 87.42
CA THR A 7 37.85 9.38 86.05
C THR A 7 36.81 8.78 85.07
N LYS A 8 36.14 9.56 84.21
CA LYS A 8 36.44 9.92 82.79
C LYS A 8 36.98 8.77 81.92
N GLY A 9 36.12 8.25 81.05
CA GLY A 9 36.48 7.48 79.85
C GLY A 9 35.83 8.12 78.61
N LEU A 10 36.67 8.70 77.75
CA LEU A 10 36.35 9.26 76.43
C LEU A 10 35.98 8.13 75.44
N PHE A 11 34.93 8.32 74.64
CA PHE A 11 34.76 7.62 73.37
C PHE A 11 34.45 8.65 72.27
N SER A 12 35.41 8.89 71.38
CA SER A 12 35.28 9.76 70.21
C SER A 12 34.76 8.97 69.01
N LEU A 13 33.75 9.49 68.30
CA LEU A 13 33.33 8.96 67.00
C LEU A 13 34.08 9.69 65.86
N PRO A 14 34.55 8.99 64.81
CA PRO A 14 35.33 9.59 63.73
C PRO A 14 34.47 10.40 62.75
N GLN A 15 34.96 11.58 62.38
CA GLN A 15 34.28 12.63 61.60
C GLN A 15 34.05 12.28 60.10
N ASN A 16 34.64 11.19 59.58
CA ASN A 16 34.50 10.77 58.16
C ASN A 16 33.29 9.86 57.85
N GLN A 17 32.51 9.47 58.85
CA GLN A 17 31.32 8.62 58.66
C GLN A 17 30.05 9.42 58.31
N THR A 18 30.07 10.75 58.45
CA THR A 18 28.91 11.62 58.21
C THR A 18 28.69 11.88 56.71
N HIS A 19 29.75 12.15 55.94
CA HIS A 19 29.64 12.44 54.51
C HIS A 19 29.19 11.23 53.68
N MET A 20 29.69 10.02 53.99
CA MET A 20 29.31 8.79 53.28
C MET A 20 27.86 8.38 53.58
N ARG A 21 27.36 8.65 54.79
CA ARG A 21 25.94 8.47 55.17
C ARG A 21 25.04 9.51 54.51
N SER A 22 25.46 10.77 54.45
CA SER A 22 24.72 11.82 53.73
C SER A 22 24.64 11.57 52.22
N LEU A 23 25.71 11.03 51.61
CA LEU A 23 25.69 10.64 50.19
C LEU A 23 24.75 9.45 49.95
N PHE A 24 24.76 8.44 50.82
CA PHE A 24 23.85 7.29 50.74
C PHE A 24 22.39 7.69 50.89
N VAL A 25 22.09 8.62 51.82
CA VAL A 25 20.73 9.15 52.02
C VAL A 25 20.29 9.99 50.81
N ALA A 26 21.18 10.79 50.22
CA ALA A 26 20.86 11.55 49.01
C ALA A 26 20.58 10.64 47.80
N VAL A 27 21.36 9.56 47.62
CA VAL A 27 21.11 8.56 46.57
C VAL A 27 19.79 7.83 46.79
N LEU A 28 19.46 7.45 48.04
CA LEU A 28 18.17 6.87 48.40
C LEU A 28 16.99 7.83 48.17
N LEU A 29 17.17 9.13 48.42
CA LEU A 29 16.14 10.14 48.20
C LEU A 29 15.85 10.35 46.71
N VAL A 30 16.90 10.34 45.87
CA VAL A 30 16.77 10.44 44.41
C VAL A 30 16.14 9.16 43.83
N PHE A 31 16.45 7.98 44.39
CA PHE A 31 15.84 6.72 43.98
C PHE A 31 14.36 6.61 44.37
N GLY A 32 13.97 7.14 45.55
CA GLY A 32 12.58 7.19 46.01
C GLY A 32 11.69 8.11 45.16
N LEU A 33 12.24 9.24 44.70
CA LEU A 33 11.53 10.14 43.78
C LEU A 33 11.36 9.53 42.37
N ALA A 34 12.31 8.71 41.91
CA ALA A 34 12.20 8.02 40.63
C ALA A 34 11.09 6.94 40.63
N LEU A 35 10.83 6.29 41.78
CA LEU A 35 9.74 5.31 41.93
C LEU A 35 8.35 5.96 41.99
N GLN A 36 8.25 7.20 42.47
CA GLN A 36 6.99 7.98 42.50
C GLN A 36 6.62 8.61 41.14
N ALA A 37 7.56 8.66 40.19
CA ALA A 37 7.32 9.20 38.85
C ALA A 37 6.61 8.22 37.90
N GLN A 38 6.47 6.94 38.29
CA GLN A 38 5.70 5.96 37.55
C GLN A 38 4.27 5.96 38.04
N THR A 39 3.42 6.82 37.46
CA THR A 39 1.97 6.76 37.71
C THR A 39 1.45 5.40 37.22
N PRO A 40 0.90 4.54 38.11
CA PRO A 40 0.29 3.29 37.67
C PRO A 40 -0.89 3.63 36.77
N VAL A 41 -0.84 3.21 35.50
CA VAL A 41 -1.94 3.35 34.55
C VAL A 41 -3.05 2.38 35.01
N SER A 42 -4.01 2.91 35.77
CA SER A 42 -5.06 2.12 36.43
C SER A 42 -6.20 1.70 35.47
N GLU A 43 -6.35 2.37 34.33
CA GLU A 43 -7.41 2.07 33.35
C GLU A 43 -6.86 2.09 31.92
N ALA A 44 -7.29 1.12 31.11
CA ALA A 44 -6.92 1.07 29.71
C ALA A 44 -7.51 2.27 28.94
N ASN A 45 -6.65 3.10 28.36
CA ASN A 45 -7.06 4.26 27.57
C ASN A 45 -7.44 3.84 26.13
N TYR A 46 -8.58 3.16 26.00
CA TYR A 46 -9.10 2.71 24.71
C TYR A 46 -9.35 3.85 23.73
N ALA A 47 -9.70 5.05 24.23
CA ALA A 47 -9.88 6.24 23.40
C ALA A 47 -8.58 6.68 22.71
N LEU A 48 -7.45 6.62 23.41
CA LEU A 48 -6.13 6.88 22.84
C LEU A 48 -5.72 5.77 21.86
N ALA A 49 -5.89 4.50 22.24
CA ALA A 49 -5.61 3.36 21.35
C ALA A 49 -6.42 3.43 20.04
N ALA A 50 -7.69 3.85 20.11
CA ALA A 50 -8.56 4.04 18.95
C ALA A 50 -8.12 5.18 18.02
N ARG A 51 -7.21 6.09 18.44
CA ARG A 51 -6.58 7.08 17.53
C ARG A 51 -5.48 6.47 16.67
N PHE A 52 -4.82 5.43 17.18
CA PHE A 52 -3.78 4.67 16.50
C PHE A 52 -4.30 3.34 15.93
N SER A 53 -5.62 3.23 15.70
CA SER A 53 -6.15 2.05 15.02
C SER A 53 -5.53 1.94 13.61
N PRO A 54 -5.34 0.72 13.08
CA PRO A 54 -4.70 0.51 11.77
C PRO A 54 -5.27 1.40 10.67
N LYS A 55 -6.61 1.50 10.59
CA LYS A 55 -7.32 2.34 9.61
C LYS A 55 -7.03 3.85 9.71
N LYS A 56 -6.71 4.36 10.89
CA LYS A 56 -6.29 5.77 11.07
C LYS A 56 -4.82 5.93 10.77
N LEU A 57 -3.98 4.98 11.20
CA LEU A 57 -2.55 4.96 10.87
C LEU A 57 -2.33 4.94 9.35
N GLU A 58 -3.10 4.16 8.59
CA GLU A 58 -3.04 4.15 7.12
C GLU A 58 -3.22 5.54 6.47
N LYS A 59 -3.94 6.46 7.12
CA LYS A 59 -4.12 7.84 6.62
C LYS A 59 -3.01 8.80 7.05
N MET A 60 -2.22 8.42 8.04
CA MET A 60 -1.14 9.24 8.61
C MET A 60 0.25 8.77 8.17
N VAL A 61 0.38 7.48 7.87
CA VAL A 61 1.61 6.85 7.38
C VAL A 61 1.61 6.98 5.87
N PHE A 62 2.51 7.82 5.35
CA PHE A 62 2.73 7.97 3.91
C PHE A 62 3.61 6.83 3.38
N SER A 63 4.36 7.06 2.29
CA SER A 63 5.26 6.04 1.75
C SER A 63 6.36 5.69 2.75
N THR A 64 6.44 4.41 3.12
CA THR A 64 7.50 3.85 3.98
C THR A 64 8.53 3.03 3.20
N ALA A 65 8.19 2.65 1.98
CA ALA A 65 9.04 1.90 1.06
C ALA A 65 8.94 2.47 -0.35
N VAL A 66 9.93 2.15 -1.17
CA VAL A 66 9.93 2.45 -2.59
C VAL A 66 9.36 1.24 -3.34
N ASP A 67 8.40 1.49 -4.22
CA ASP A 67 7.85 0.49 -5.14
C ASP A 67 8.38 0.77 -6.57
N PRO A 68 9.52 0.16 -6.96
CA PRO A 68 10.19 0.46 -8.22
C PRO A 68 9.48 -0.17 -9.41
N HIS A 69 9.08 0.67 -10.35
CA HIS A 69 8.49 0.26 -11.62
C HIS A 69 9.53 0.37 -12.74
N TRP A 70 10.11 -0.76 -13.12
CA TRP A 70 11.14 -0.83 -14.15
C TRP A 70 10.62 -0.53 -15.56
N LEU A 71 11.41 0.22 -16.32
CA LEU A 71 11.19 0.48 -17.73
C LEU A 71 11.58 -0.77 -18.54
N LYS A 72 10.96 -0.94 -19.72
CA LYS A 72 11.11 -2.20 -20.49
C LYS A 72 12.37 -2.23 -21.35
N LYS A 73 12.86 -1.08 -21.79
CA LYS A 73 13.98 -0.95 -22.73
C LYS A 73 15.25 -0.40 -22.08
N SER A 74 15.19 0.08 -20.84
CA SER A 74 16.34 0.67 -20.14
C SER A 74 16.39 0.26 -18.68
N ASP A 75 17.58 0.35 -18.08
CA ASP A 75 17.84 0.12 -16.65
C ASP A 75 17.38 1.29 -15.77
N ARG A 76 16.28 1.92 -16.17
CA ARG A 76 15.63 3.00 -15.45
C ARG A 76 14.38 2.46 -14.78
N PHE A 77 14.04 3.01 -13.63
CA PHE A 77 12.77 2.73 -12.98
C PHE A 77 12.17 4.03 -12.46
N TRP A 78 10.85 4.06 -12.35
CA TRP A 78 10.15 5.15 -11.70
C TRP A 78 9.48 4.67 -10.43
N TYR A 79 9.21 5.60 -9.52
CA TYR A 79 8.42 5.33 -8.33
C TYR A 79 7.67 6.57 -7.90
N MET A 80 6.55 6.36 -7.21
CA MET A 80 5.81 7.42 -6.52
C MET A 80 6.16 7.38 -5.05
N TYR A 81 6.39 8.55 -4.46
CA TYR A 81 6.64 8.70 -3.04
C TYR A 81 5.74 9.79 -2.46
N GLN A 82 4.94 9.43 -1.47
CA GLN A 82 4.06 10.35 -0.77
C GLN A 82 4.73 10.82 0.52
N THR A 83 4.67 12.12 0.75
CA THR A 83 5.14 12.79 1.97
C THR A 83 4.05 13.74 2.48
N THR A 84 4.32 14.46 3.57
CA THR A 84 3.46 15.54 4.05
C THR A 84 3.26 16.66 3.02
N GLU A 85 4.20 16.83 2.09
CA GLU A 85 4.11 17.81 0.99
C GLU A 85 3.29 17.31 -0.21
N GLY A 86 2.74 16.10 -0.15
CA GLY A 86 2.00 15.46 -1.23
C GLY A 86 2.79 14.37 -1.95
N LYS A 87 2.27 13.96 -3.12
CA LYS A 87 2.83 12.89 -3.95
C LYS A 87 3.86 13.43 -4.93
N LYS A 88 5.04 12.83 -4.98
CA LYS A 88 6.08 13.14 -5.98
C LYS A 88 6.41 11.89 -6.78
N TRP A 89 6.65 12.07 -8.08
CA TRP A 89 7.07 11.01 -8.99
C TRP A 89 8.53 11.22 -9.36
N PHE A 90 9.31 10.15 -9.23
CA PHE A 90 10.74 10.16 -9.53
C PHE A 90 11.04 9.12 -10.60
N ILE A 91 12.03 9.44 -11.42
CA ILE A 91 12.69 8.49 -12.32
C ILE A 91 14.15 8.37 -11.91
N VAL A 92 14.63 7.14 -11.83
CA VAL A 92 15.99 6.80 -11.43
C VAL A 92 16.65 6.06 -12.58
N ASP A 93 17.85 6.48 -12.93
CA ASP A 93 18.77 5.74 -13.77
C ASP A 93 19.70 4.95 -12.87
N ALA A 94 19.47 3.63 -12.78
CA ALA A 94 20.22 2.76 -11.88
C ALA A 94 21.69 2.61 -12.31
N ALA A 95 21.96 2.66 -13.63
CA ALA A 95 23.31 2.55 -14.17
C ALA A 95 24.15 3.80 -13.85
N LYS A 96 23.53 4.98 -13.86
CA LYS A 96 24.21 6.26 -13.54
C LYS A 96 24.10 6.70 -12.08
N GLY A 97 23.22 6.08 -11.31
CA GLY A 97 22.92 6.51 -9.94
C GLY A 97 22.23 7.89 -9.88
N GLU A 98 21.55 8.30 -10.95
CA GLU A 98 20.89 9.60 -11.03
C GLU A 98 19.40 9.48 -10.68
N LYS A 99 18.92 10.35 -9.80
CA LYS A 99 17.49 10.49 -9.47
C LYS A 99 16.98 11.86 -9.93
N LYS A 100 15.88 11.87 -10.69
CA LYS A 100 15.23 13.09 -11.20
C LYS A 100 13.73 13.08 -10.90
N VAL A 101 13.17 14.25 -10.70
CA VAL A 101 11.71 14.43 -10.62
C VAL A 101 11.14 14.26 -12.03
N LEU A 102 10.02 13.54 -12.15
CA LEU A 102 9.43 13.21 -13.46
C LEU A 102 8.77 14.40 -14.15
N PHE A 103 8.10 15.25 -13.38
CA PHE A 103 7.41 16.44 -13.87
C PHE A 103 7.13 17.40 -12.71
N ASP A 104 6.86 18.66 -13.05
CA ASP A 104 6.34 19.64 -12.10
C ASP A 104 4.84 19.40 -11.88
N ASN A 105 4.48 18.98 -10.67
CA ASN A 105 3.10 18.73 -10.26
C ASN A 105 2.20 19.97 -10.41
N ALA A 106 2.70 21.18 -10.12
CA ALA A 106 1.89 22.39 -10.19
C ALA A 106 1.56 22.73 -11.64
N ALA A 107 2.56 22.62 -12.52
CA ALA A 107 2.36 22.82 -13.96
C ALA A 107 1.42 21.75 -14.56
N LEU A 108 1.54 20.49 -14.13
CA LEU A 108 0.66 19.42 -14.59
C LEU A 108 -0.78 19.61 -14.08
N ALA A 109 -0.97 19.95 -12.80
CA ALA A 109 -2.28 20.21 -12.21
C ALA A 109 -3.01 21.33 -12.96
N ALA A 110 -2.34 22.45 -13.26
CA ALA A 110 -2.91 23.55 -14.01
C ALA A 110 -3.37 23.14 -15.42
N LYS A 111 -2.56 22.32 -16.12
CA LYS A 111 -2.91 21.80 -17.44
C LYS A 111 -4.09 20.82 -17.38
N LEU A 112 -4.10 19.92 -16.39
CA LEU A 112 -5.20 18.99 -16.17
C LEU A 112 -6.50 19.73 -15.89
N THR A 113 -6.50 20.68 -14.96
CA THR A 113 -7.68 21.50 -14.63
C THR A 113 -8.23 22.24 -15.85
N ARG A 114 -7.36 22.75 -16.72
CA ARG A 114 -7.79 23.42 -17.96
C ARG A 114 -8.53 22.47 -18.93
N ILE A 115 -8.13 21.20 -18.98
CA ILE A 115 -8.72 20.21 -19.91
C ILE A 115 -9.96 19.55 -19.29
N THR A 116 -9.87 19.09 -18.04
CA THR A 116 -10.97 18.41 -17.37
C THR A 116 -12.06 19.37 -16.88
N ASP A 117 -11.73 20.66 -16.75
CA ASP A 117 -12.59 21.70 -16.18
C ASP A 117 -13.06 21.26 -14.78
N ASP A 118 -12.07 20.86 -13.97
CA ASP A 118 -12.20 20.33 -12.61
C ASP A 118 -10.97 20.80 -11.81
N PRO A 119 -11.13 21.53 -10.69
CA PRO A 119 -9.99 22.07 -9.94
C PRO A 119 -9.16 20.94 -9.32
N MET A 120 -7.87 20.90 -9.68
CA MET A 120 -6.91 19.90 -9.21
C MET A 120 -5.84 20.54 -8.33
N ASP A 121 -5.61 19.96 -7.16
CA ASP A 121 -4.55 20.38 -6.26
C ASP A 121 -3.22 19.68 -6.62
N ALA A 122 -2.12 20.45 -6.63
CA ALA A 122 -0.81 19.95 -7.03
C ALA A 122 -0.20 18.93 -6.05
N GLN A 123 -0.59 18.98 -4.77
CA GLN A 123 -0.13 18.03 -3.74
C GLN A 123 -0.95 16.73 -3.78
N HIS A 124 -2.20 16.81 -4.22
CA HIS A 124 -3.18 15.72 -4.26
C HIS A 124 -3.59 15.32 -5.68
N LEU A 125 -2.60 15.19 -6.57
CA LEU A 125 -2.83 14.69 -7.94
C LEU A 125 -3.29 13.22 -7.92
N ASN A 126 -4.51 12.99 -8.40
CA ASN A 126 -5.11 11.66 -8.56
C ASN A 126 -4.70 11.04 -9.91
N ILE A 127 -3.40 10.78 -10.05
CA ILE A 127 -2.83 10.09 -11.21
C ILE A 127 -2.85 8.58 -10.93
N ASP A 128 -3.68 7.86 -11.67
CA ASP A 128 -3.81 6.40 -11.59
C ASP A 128 -3.20 5.74 -12.84
N SER A 129 -2.86 4.45 -12.72
CA SER A 129 -2.41 3.59 -13.84
C SER A 129 -1.30 4.18 -14.72
N MET A 130 -0.35 4.93 -14.14
CA MET A 130 0.76 5.54 -14.88
C MET A 130 1.66 4.46 -15.51
N ARG A 131 2.02 4.65 -16.78
CA ARG A 131 2.99 3.80 -17.49
C ARG A 131 3.75 4.60 -18.55
N PHE A 132 4.97 4.18 -18.82
CA PHE A 132 5.78 4.75 -19.91
C PHE A 132 5.35 4.18 -21.27
N VAL A 133 5.27 5.06 -22.27
CA VAL A 133 4.93 4.78 -23.67
C VAL A 133 5.87 5.55 -24.60
N ARG A 134 5.78 5.30 -25.92
CA ARG A 134 6.54 6.00 -26.98
C ARG A 134 8.04 6.16 -26.64
N ASP A 135 8.73 5.02 -26.58
CA ASP A 135 10.17 4.96 -26.29
C ASP A 135 10.58 5.62 -24.96
N GLU A 136 9.71 5.51 -23.95
CA GLU A 136 9.99 5.92 -22.56
C GLU A 136 10.16 7.42 -22.35
N ASN A 137 9.72 8.23 -23.31
CA ASN A 137 9.69 9.70 -23.20
C ASN A 137 8.30 10.25 -22.87
N TRP A 138 7.28 9.41 -22.99
CA TRP A 138 5.91 9.76 -22.69
C TRP A 138 5.40 8.90 -21.55
N ILE A 139 4.61 9.50 -20.67
CA ILE A 139 3.83 8.78 -19.67
C ILE A 139 2.36 8.83 -20.04
N GLN A 140 1.70 7.68 -19.99
CA GLN A 140 0.26 7.57 -20.12
C GLN A 140 -0.35 7.31 -18.75
N PHE A 141 -1.37 8.05 -18.38
CA PHE A 141 -2.04 7.90 -17.10
C PHE A 141 -3.54 8.23 -17.18
N GLU A 142 -4.28 7.84 -16.15
CA GLU A 142 -5.72 8.10 -16.06
C GLU A 142 -6.02 9.05 -14.89
N VAL A 143 -7.01 9.91 -15.08
CA VAL A 143 -7.46 10.89 -14.09
C VAL A 143 -8.97 10.78 -13.95
N LYS A 144 -9.44 10.53 -12.74
CA LYS A 144 -10.87 10.48 -12.42
C LYS A 144 -11.37 11.88 -12.08
N SER A 145 -12.32 12.39 -12.87
CA SER A 145 -12.95 13.67 -12.59
C SER A 145 -14.16 13.51 -11.67
N THR A 146 -14.61 14.60 -11.07
CA THR A 146 -15.87 14.71 -10.34
C THR A 146 -17.11 14.60 -11.24
N LYS A 147 -16.98 14.83 -12.55
CA LYS A 147 -18.09 14.73 -13.52
C LYS A 147 -18.57 13.28 -13.66
N GLU A 148 -19.86 13.04 -13.51
CA GLU A 148 -20.48 11.72 -13.70
C GLU A 148 -20.89 11.51 -15.15
N ILE A 149 -20.65 10.32 -15.68
CA ILE A 149 -21.15 9.85 -16.97
C ILE A 149 -21.99 8.59 -16.77
N GLU A 150 -23.08 8.48 -17.53
CA GLU A 150 -23.85 7.25 -17.59
C GLU A 150 -23.13 6.24 -18.48
N LYS A 151 -22.65 5.15 -17.88
CA LYS A 151 -22.04 4.08 -18.64
C LYS A 151 -23.13 3.21 -19.26
N LYS A 152 -23.26 3.23 -20.58
CA LYS A 152 -24.00 2.21 -21.33
C LYS A 152 -23.09 0.98 -21.47
N ASP A 153 -23.08 0.12 -20.46
CA ASP A 153 -22.42 -1.17 -20.58
C ASP A 153 -23.11 -2.00 -21.68
N SER A 154 -22.42 -2.25 -22.78
CA SER A 154 -22.91 -3.06 -23.91
C SER A 154 -23.00 -4.55 -23.58
N THR A 155 -22.71 -4.95 -22.35
CA THR A 155 -22.79 -6.32 -21.81
C THR A 155 -23.78 -6.45 -20.65
N ALA A 156 -24.45 -5.38 -20.24
CA ALA A 156 -25.49 -5.47 -19.22
C ALA A 156 -26.73 -6.18 -19.81
N LYS A 157 -27.25 -7.18 -19.09
CA LYS A 157 -28.54 -7.80 -19.41
C LYS A 157 -29.60 -6.70 -19.53
N LYS A 158 -30.44 -6.80 -20.56
CA LYS A 158 -31.53 -5.85 -20.86
C LYS A 158 -32.40 -5.67 -19.61
N GLY A 159 -32.29 -4.52 -18.93
CA GLY A 159 -33.09 -4.19 -17.73
C GLY A 159 -32.32 -3.63 -16.52
N THR A 160 -30.99 -3.58 -16.53
CA THR A 160 -30.22 -2.96 -15.43
C THR A 160 -30.24 -1.42 -15.53
N PRO A 161 -30.56 -0.68 -14.45
CA PRO A 161 -30.45 0.78 -14.42
C PRO A 161 -29.03 1.24 -14.80
N PRO A 162 -28.87 2.38 -15.50
CA PRO A 162 -27.56 2.89 -15.86
C PRO A 162 -26.72 3.16 -14.61
N VAL A 163 -25.56 2.52 -14.52
CA VAL A 163 -24.60 2.77 -13.44
C VAL A 163 -23.94 4.12 -13.73
N LYS A 164 -24.11 5.06 -12.79
CA LYS A 164 -23.41 6.35 -12.82
C LYS A 164 -21.98 6.11 -12.38
N GLU A 165 -21.02 6.38 -13.26
CA GLU A 165 -19.59 6.29 -12.94
C GLU A 165 -18.93 7.65 -13.17
N LYS A 166 -17.87 7.93 -12.42
CA LYS A 166 -17.05 9.13 -12.63
C LYS A 166 -16.36 9.05 -13.99
N LYS A 167 -16.36 10.15 -14.74
CA LYS A 167 -15.65 10.25 -16.02
C LYS A 167 -14.15 10.09 -15.79
N VAL A 168 -13.57 9.13 -16.50
CA VAL A 168 -12.14 8.89 -16.51
C VAL A 168 -11.57 9.51 -17.78
N PHE A 169 -10.59 10.40 -17.60
CA PHE A 169 -9.83 10.99 -18.68
C PHE A 169 -8.50 10.25 -18.83
N TYR A 170 -8.06 10.07 -20.06
CA TYR A 170 -6.77 9.45 -20.38
C TYR A 170 -5.86 10.50 -21.00
N PHE A 171 -4.64 10.58 -20.48
CA PHE A 171 -3.66 11.57 -20.92
C PHE A 171 -2.34 10.91 -21.29
N GLU A 172 -1.66 11.51 -22.26
CA GLU A 172 -0.25 11.30 -22.52
C GLU A 172 0.52 12.59 -22.24
N TYR A 173 1.60 12.48 -21.47
CA TYR A 173 2.44 13.60 -21.10
C TYR A 173 3.89 13.32 -21.50
N ASN A 174 4.51 14.25 -22.20
CA ASN A 174 5.91 14.17 -22.57
C ASN A 174 6.78 14.72 -21.44
N ILE A 175 7.66 13.88 -20.89
CA ILE A 175 8.50 14.26 -19.74
C ILE A 175 9.60 15.27 -20.10
N ASN A 176 9.99 15.35 -21.37
CA ASN A 176 11.06 16.23 -21.83
C ASN A 176 10.53 17.60 -22.27
N THR A 177 9.38 17.63 -22.97
CA THR A 177 8.80 18.88 -23.50
C THR A 177 7.73 19.47 -22.59
N GLY A 178 7.18 18.66 -21.66
CA GLY A 178 6.05 19.05 -20.82
C GLY A 178 4.71 19.13 -21.58
N GLU A 179 4.63 18.61 -22.81
CA GLU A 179 3.40 18.57 -23.60
C GLU A 179 2.39 17.59 -22.98
N LEU A 180 1.11 17.97 -22.92
CA LEU A 180 0.01 17.15 -22.42
C LEU A 180 -1.05 16.99 -23.52
N VAL A 181 -1.38 15.73 -23.84
CA VAL A 181 -2.35 15.37 -24.87
C VAL A 181 -3.47 14.53 -24.24
N GLU A 182 -4.73 14.91 -24.45
CA GLU A 182 -5.90 14.12 -24.07
C GLU A 182 -6.19 13.04 -25.12
N LEU A 183 -6.46 11.83 -24.66
CA LEU A 183 -6.86 10.71 -25.49
C LEU A 183 -8.38 10.47 -25.39
N ASN A 184 -9.16 11.17 -26.22
CA ASN A 184 -10.63 11.16 -26.18
C ASN A 184 -11.26 9.76 -26.42
N ASP A 185 -10.68 8.96 -27.32
CA ASP A 185 -11.23 7.66 -27.73
C ASP A 185 -10.45 6.46 -27.20
N PHE A 186 -9.59 6.67 -26.20
CA PHE A 186 -8.80 5.57 -25.65
C PHE A 186 -9.65 4.62 -24.81
N LYS A 187 -9.77 3.38 -25.28
CA LYS A 187 -10.35 2.28 -24.51
C LYS A 187 -9.23 1.48 -23.87
N LYS A 188 -9.17 1.50 -22.54
CA LYS A 188 -8.23 0.67 -21.77
C LYS A 188 -8.46 -0.80 -22.17
N PRO A 189 -7.41 -1.52 -22.59
CA PRO A 189 -7.52 -2.96 -22.82
C PRO A 189 -8.05 -3.64 -21.57
N LYS A 190 -8.93 -4.63 -21.73
CA LYS A 190 -9.38 -5.45 -20.61
C LYS A 190 -8.16 -6.04 -19.90
N ARG A 191 -8.12 -5.93 -18.57
CA ARG A 191 -7.05 -6.53 -17.79
C ARG A 191 -7.10 -8.04 -18.01
N LYS A 192 -5.92 -8.68 -18.03
CA LYS A 192 -5.85 -10.13 -17.97
C LYS A 192 -6.64 -10.62 -16.75
N PRO A 193 -7.51 -11.64 -16.88
CA PRO A 193 -8.19 -12.21 -15.74
C PRO A 193 -7.19 -12.69 -14.69
N SER A 194 -7.52 -12.51 -13.40
CA SER A 194 -6.62 -12.87 -12.29
C SER A 194 -6.37 -14.37 -12.19
N TRP A 195 -7.31 -15.19 -12.67
CA TRP A 195 -7.23 -16.65 -12.67
C TRP A 195 -6.27 -17.22 -13.73
N ALA A 196 -5.90 -16.41 -14.75
CA ALA A 196 -5.14 -16.88 -15.90
C ALA A 196 -3.62 -16.80 -15.67
N ASN A 197 -2.99 -17.96 -15.46
CA ASN A 197 -1.54 -18.07 -15.38
C ASN A 197 -0.98 -18.41 -16.77
N ILE A 198 -0.38 -17.43 -17.43
CA ILE A 198 0.11 -17.55 -18.81
C ILE A 198 1.57 -18.03 -18.80
N SER A 199 1.90 -19.03 -19.62
CA SER A 199 3.26 -19.53 -19.77
C SER A 199 4.22 -18.48 -20.34
N PRO A 200 5.55 -18.59 -20.13
CA PRO A 200 6.51 -17.60 -20.62
C PRO A 200 6.49 -17.37 -22.15
N ASP A 201 6.17 -18.42 -22.92
CA ASP A 201 5.99 -18.37 -24.38
C ASP A 201 4.58 -17.94 -24.81
N GLY A 202 3.63 -17.87 -23.86
CA GLY A 202 2.28 -17.36 -24.05
C GLY A 202 1.30 -18.33 -24.70
N ASN A 203 1.69 -19.60 -24.92
CA ASN A 203 0.87 -20.58 -25.63
C ASN A 203 -0.06 -21.38 -24.71
N ILE A 204 0.32 -21.55 -23.44
CA ILE A 204 -0.42 -22.36 -22.46
C ILE A 204 -0.90 -21.45 -21.34
N ILE A 205 -2.18 -21.54 -21.02
CA ILE A 205 -2.80 -20.82 -19.91
C ILE A 205 -3.29 -21.86 -18.90
N LEU A 206 -2.70 -21.87 -17.72
CA LEU A 206 -3.10 -22.73 -16.60
C LEU A 206 -4.07 -21.99 -15.68
N PHE A 207 -5.14 -22.65 -15.30
CA PHE A 207 -6.14 -22.11 -14.40
C PHE A 207 -6.80 -23.22 -13.57
N GLY A 208 -7.49 -22.81 -12.51
CA GLY A 208 -8.25 -23.72 -11.68
C GLY A 208 -9.75 -23.53 -11.86
N ARG A 209 -10.51 -24.62 -11.81
CA ARG A 209 -11.98 -24.63 -11.82
C ARG A 209 -12.47 -25.88 -11.09
N ASN A 210 -13.52 -25.78 -10.29
CA ASN A 210 -14.15 -26.95 -9.63
C ASN A 210 -13.13 -27.87 -8.94
N ASN A 211 -12.28 -27.30 -8.09
CA ASN A 211 -11.22 -28.00 -7.35
C ASN A 211 -10.09 -28.66 -8.18
N ASN A 212 -10.08 -28.48 -9.50
CA ASN A 212 -9.15 -29.14 -10.41
C ASN A 212 -8.38 -28.13 -11.27
N LEU A 213 -7.24 -28.56 -11.81
CA LEU A 213 -6.44 -27.80 -12.75
C LEU A 213 -6.89 -28.07 -14.18
N TYR A 214 -6.93 -27.00 -14.96
CA TYR A 214 -7.26 -26.99 -16.38
C TYR A 214 -6.22 -26.17 -17.12
N TRP A 215 -6.05 -26.46 -18.40
CA TRP A 215 -5.29 -25.61 -19.30
C TRP A 215 -6.07 -25.33 -20.59
N MET A 216 -5.73 -24.23 -21.24
CA MET A 216 -6.22 -23.89 -22.57
C MET A 216 -5.11 -23.25 -23.41
N ASP A 217 -5.31 -23.23 -24.72
CA ASP A 217 -4.42 -22.52 -25.64
C ASP A 217 -4.68 -21.00 -25.66
N LYS A 218 -3.77 -20.27 -26.30
CA LYS A 218 -3.85 -18.82 -26.48
C LYS A 218 -5.12 -18.37 -27.20
N ALA A 219 -5.61 -19.11 -28.19
CA ALA A 219 -6.78 -18.71 -28.97
C ALA A 219 -8.06 -18.77 -28.13
N ASN A 220 -8.21 -19.81 -27.32
CA ASN A 220 -9.30 -19.96 -26.37
C ASN A 220 -9.20 -18.93 -25.24
N TYR A 221 -7.99 -18.63 -24.76
CA TYR A 221 -7.76 -17.55 -23.81
C TYR A 221 -8.19 -16.18 -24.35
N GLU A 222 -7.87 -15.85 -25.61
CA GLU A 222 -8.29 -14.58 -26.23
C GLU A 222 -9.81 -14.44 -26.35
N LYS A 223 -10.53 -15.56 -26.50
CA LYS A 223 -11.99 -15.59 -26.41
C LYS A 223 -12.45 -15.33 -24.97
N ALA A 224 -11.87 -16.01 -23.99
CA ALA A 224 -12.20 -15.84 -22.58
C ALA A 224 -12.00 -14.39 -22.10
N VAL A 225 -10.95 -13.70 -22.56
CA VAL A 225 -10.71 -12.27 -22.26
C VAL A 225 -11.84 -11.38 -22.79
N LYS A 226 -12.47 -11.75 -23.91
CA LYS A 226 -13.62 -11.00 -24.48
C LYS A 226 -14.90 -11.34 -23.73
N ASN A 227 -15.19 -12.64 -23.57
CA ASN A 227 -16.35 -13.19 -22.89
C ASN A 227 -15.97 -14.51 -22.22
N GLU A 228 -15.99 -14.56 -20.89
CA GLU A 228 -15.60 -15.75 -20.12
C GLU A 228 -16.62 -16.90 -20.27
N ASP A 229 -17.88 -16.57 -20.55
CA ASP A 229 -18.99 -17.54 -20.71
C ASP A 229 -19.17 -18.00 -22.17
N ASP A 230 -18.18 -17.80 -23.04
CA ASP A 230 -18.24 -18.23 -24.44
C ASP A 230 -18.18 -19.76 -24.53
N SER A 231 -19.26 -20.38 -25.00
CA SER A 231 -19.38 -21.84 -25.15
C SER A 231 -18.43 -22.45 -26.18
N THR A 232 -17.76 -21.63 -27.00
CA THR A 232 -16.75 -22.08 -27.96
C THR A 232 -15.34 -22.18 -27.36
N ILE A 233 -15.17 -21.85 -26.07
CA ILE A 233 -13.93 -22.02 -25.33
C ILE A 233 -13.76 -23.52 -25.04
N VAL A 234 -12.63 -24.06 -25.48
CA VAL A 234 -12.22 -25.43 -25.16
C VAL A 234 -11.12 -25.37 -24.11
N ASP A 235 -11.33 -26.07 -23.01
CA ASP A 235 -10.33 -26.31 -21.98
C ASP A 235 -10.08 -27.80 -21.76
N TYR A 236 -8.92 -28.10 -21.19
CA TYR A 236 -8.42 -29.45 -21.00
C TYR A 236 -8.09 -29.66 -19.53
N GLN A 237 -8.78 -30.62 -18.92
CA GLN A 237 -8.58 -30.96 -17.51
C GLN A 237 -7.27 -31.73 -17.29
N LEU A 238 -6.47 -31.30 -16.32
CA LEU A 238 -5.21 -31.95 -15.90
C LEU A 238 -5.43 -32.90 -14.72
N THR A 239 -6.18 -32.47 -13.70
CA THR A 239 -6.43 -33.25 -12.48
C THR A 239 -7.90 -33.61 -12.39
N LYS A 240 -8.23 -34.77 -11.80
CA LYS A 240 -9.61 -35.28 -11.70
C LYS A 240 -10.02 -35.68 -10.29
N ASP A 241 -9.06 -35.68 -9.38
CA ASP A 241 -9.12 -36.13 -8.00
C ASP A 241 -9.36 -34.98 -7.00
N GLY A 242 -9.42 -33.73 -7.47
CA GLY A 242 -9.66 -32.57 -6.63
C GLY A 242 -11.07 -32.58 -6.02
N ILE A 243 -11.13 -32.58 -4.70
CA ILE A 243 -12.37 -32.48 -3.90
C ILE A 243 -12.36 -31.21 -3.04
N GLU A 244 -13.51 -30.87 -2.46
CA GLU A 244 -13.61 -29.74 -1.54
C GLU A 244 -12.60 -29.88 -0.38
N ASN A 245 -11.92 -28.77 -0.04
CA ASN A 245 -10.82 -28.69 0.95
C ASN A 245 -9.53 -29.48 0.63
N PHE A 246 -9.53 -30.36 -0.37
CA PHE A 246 -8.36 -31.11 -0.83
C PHE A 246 -8.17 -30.99 -2.35
N GLY A 247 -8.50 -29.81 -2.89
CA GLY A 247 -8.41 -29.49 -4.30
C GLY A 247 -7.08 -28.86 -4.70
N TYR A 248 -6.81 -28.83 -6.00
CA TYR A 248 -5.67 -28.11 -6.58
C TYR A 248 -5.96 -26.62 -6.79
N TYR A 249 -7.22 -26.23 -6.59
CA TYR A 249 -7.73 -24.89 -6.70
C TYR A 249 -8.93 -24.74 -5.76
N ASN A 250 -9.18 -23.54 -5.24
CA ASN A 250 -10.31 -23.25 -4.37
C ASN A 250 -10.93 -21.92 -4.85
N ASP A 251 -12.23 -21.91 -5.10
CA ASP A 251 -12.98 -20.72 -5.53
C ASP A 251 -13.17 -19.68 -4.41
N GLY A 252 -12.87 -20.05 -3.16
CA GLY A 252 -12.82 -19.16 -2.01
C GLY A 252 -11.50 -18.38 -1.93
N ASN A 253 -11.57 -17.16 -1.40
CA ASN A 253 -10.40 -16.34 -1.04
C ASN A 253 -9.57 -17.04 0.05
N LEU A 254 -8.76 -18.03 -0.33
CA LEU A 254 -7.82 -18.70 0.55
C LEU A 254 -6.52 -17.88 0.68
N SER A 255 -6.67 -16.57 0.95
CA SER A 255 -5.58 -15.77 1.51
C SER A 255 -5.53 -16.03 3.02
N GLY A 256 -5.02 -17.20 3.42
CA GLY A 256 -4.40 -17.42 4.73
C GLY A 256 -5.19 -17.07 5.99
N SER A 257 -6.52 -17.03 5.97
CA SER A 257 -7.32 -17.05 7.20
C SER A 257 -7.98 -18.42 7.28
N GLY A 258 -7.42 -19.31 8.08
CA GLY A 258 -8.13 -20.49 8.53
C GLY A 258 -9.38 -20.01 9.25
N ASP A 259 -10.54 -20.26 8.66
CA ASP A 259 -11.80 -20.60 9.30
C ASP A 259 -12.95 -20.44 8.30
N SER A 260 -13.57 -21.56 7.94
CA SER A 260 -15.01 -21.58 7.73
C SER A 260 -15.54 -22.88 8.35
N ASN A 261 -15.79 -22.83 9.65
CA ASN A 261 -16.62 -23.79 10.36
C ASN A 261 -18.09 -23.57 9.98
N VAL A 262 -18.40 -23.74 8.69
CA VAL A 262 -19.76 -23.75 8.17
C VAL A 262 -19.91 -25.08 7.45
N ASP A 263 -20.48 -26.04 8.16
CA ASP A 263 -20.94 -27.28 7.55
C ASP A 263 -21.94 -26.91 6.45
N LYS A 264 -21.64 -27.31 5.20
CA LYS A 264 -22.65 -27.35 4.15
C LYS A 264 -23.54 -28.55 4.45
N GLU A 265 -24.81 -28.28 4.77
CA GLU A 265 -25.87 -29.29 4.89
C GLU A 265 -26.05 -30.13 3.62
#